data_AF-A0A9E3TS78-F1
#
_entry.id   AF-A0A9E3TS78-F1
#
_cell.length_a   1.000
_cell.length_b   1.000
_cell.length_c   1.000
_cell.angle_alpha   90.00
_cell.angle_beta   90.00
_cell.angle_gamma   90.00
#
_symmetry.space_group_name_H-M   'P 1'
#
loop_
_entity.id
_entity.type
_entity.pdbx_description
1 polymer ?
#
loop_
_entity_poly.entity_id
_entity_poly.type
_entity_poly.pdbx_seq_one_letter_code
_entity_poly.pdbx_strand_id
1 'polypeptide(L)'
;MLTFTRKNGQSVVVQVAGHAPLTITFMGSRPGKCQLAFEGPQEYRILREELKLRESVPAGPSFESQPPICATTSARITTGFGS
;
A
#
# COMPACT_ATOMS: atom_id res chain seq x y z
N MET A 1 -7.93 -11.00 23.97
CA MET A 1 -6.64 -10.80 23.28
C MET A 1 -5.79 -12.04 23.52
N LEU A 2 -5.32 -12.70 22.46
CA LEU A 2 -4.41 -13.85 22.55
C LEU A 2 -2.99 -13.37 22.19
N THR A 3 -2.00 -13.74 22.99
CA THR A 3 -0.63 -13.24 22.85
C THR A 3 0.35 -14.39 22.61
N PHE A 4 1.24 -14.23 21.63
CA PHE A 4 2.30 -15.19 21.33
C PHE A 4 3.66 -14.51 21.31
N THR A 5 4.67 -15.18 21.84
CA THR A 5 6.08 -14.80 21.68
C THR A 5 6.72 -15.72 20.64
N ARG A 6 7.41 -15.14 19.66
CA ARG A 6 8.04 -15.88 18.56
C ARG A 6 9.49 -15.45 18.38
N LYS A 7 10.35 -16.43 18.09
CA LYS A 7 11.74 -16.17 17.66
C LYS A 7 11.77 -15.80 16.18
N ASN A 8 12.89 -15.24 15.73
CA ASN A 8 13.11 -14.96 14.30
C ASN A 8 12.90 -16.23 13.45
N GLY A 9 12.15 -16.10 12.36
CA GLY A 9 11.77 -17.19 11.46
C GLY A 9 10.58 -18.02 11.91
N GLN A 10 10.00 -17.75 13.09
CA GLN A 10 8.80 -18.49 13.55
C GLN A 10 7.51 -17.79 13.12
N SER A 11 6.50 -18.61 12.83
CA SER A 11 5.21 -18.16 12.33
C SER A 11 4.07 -18.48 13.28
N VAL A 12 2.99 -17.73 13.12
CA VAL A 12 1.66 -17.99 13.69
C VAL A 12 0.70 -18.12 12.53
N VAL A 13 -0.14 -19.15 12.56
CA VAL A 13 -1.17 -19.37 11.54
C VAL A 13 -2.53 -19.00 12.14
N VAL A 14 -3.25 -18.11 11.46
CA VAL A 14 -4.63 -17.76 11.77
C VAL A 14 -5.52 -18.55 10.83
N GLN A 15 -6.31 -19.45 11.41
CA GLN A 15 -7.26 -20.27 10.67
C GLN A 15 -8.67 -19.93 11.11
N VAL A 16 -9.51 -19.57 10.15
CA VAL A 16 -10.93 -19.31 10.34
C VAL A 16 -11.69 -20.33 9.49
N ALA A 17 -12.72 -20.96 10.04
CA ALA A 17 -13.49 -21.96 9.32
C ALA A 17 -14.09 -21.35 8.03
N GLY A 18 -13.98 -22.07 6.91
CA GLY A 18 -14.45 -21.60 5.60
C GLY A 18 -13.55 -20.58 4.89
N HIS A 19 -12.41 -20.23 5.49
CA HIS A 19 -11.45 -19.27 4.95
C HIS A 19 -10.06 -19.91 4.82
N ALA A 20 -9.32 -19.51 3.80
CA ALA A 20 -7.93 -19.95 3.64
C ALA A 20 -7.05 -19.34 4.75
N PRO A 21 -6.01 -20.06 5.20
CA PRO A 21 -5.21 -19.64 6.35
C PRO A 21 -4.38 -18.39 6.04
N LEU A 22 -4.20 -17.53 7.05
CA LEU A 22 -3.24 -16.42 7.02
C LEU A 22 -2.05 -16.77 7.90
N THR A 23 -0.85 -16.76 7.32
CA THR A 23 0.40 -17.01 8.03
C THR A 23 1.12 -15.70 8.31
N ILE A 24 1.50 -15.49 9.57
CA ILE A 24 2.24 -14.31 10.04
C ILE A 24 3.61 -14.79 10.53
N THR A 25 4.67 -14.37 9.85
CA THR A 25 6.06 -14.78 10.16
C THR A 25 6.82 -13.62 10.78
N PHE A 26 7.46 -13.87 11.93
CA PHE A 26 8.31 -12.88 12.59
C PHE A 26 9.73 -12.94 11.99
N MET A 27 10.12 -11.86 11.29
CA MET A 27 11.39 -11.78 10.55
C MET A 27 12.53 -11.12 11.37
N GLY A 28 12.22 -10.67 12.58
CA GLY A 28 13.17 -10.06 13.50
C GLY A 28 12.69 -8.74 14.09
N SER A 29 13.48 -8.21 15.01
CA SER A 29 13.21 -6.93 15.68
C SER A 29 14.44 -6.04 15.69
N ARG A 30 14.20 -4.73 15.79
CA ARG A 30 15.17 -3.68 16.08
C ARG A 30 14.58 -2.78 17.17
N PRO A 31 15.36 -1.93 17.86
CA PRO A 31 14.81 -1.03 18.86
C PRO A 31 13.62 -0.22 18.31
N GLY A 32 12.45 -0.37 18.94
CA GLY A 32 11.20 0.28 18.53
C GLY A 32 10.53 -0.23 17.25
N LYS A 33 11.05 -1.30 16.61
CA LYS A 33 10.50 -1.83 15.36
C LYS A 33 10.49 -3.36 15.32
N CYS A 34 9.47 -3.91 14.68
CA CYS A 34 9.33 -5.33 14.40
C CYS A 34 9.12 -5.52 12.90
N GLN A 35 9.77 -6.52 12.31
CA GLN A 35 9.54 -6.92 10.93
C GLN A 35 8.65 -8.16 10.90
N LEU A 36 7.50 -8.03 10.24
CA LEU A 36 6.53 -9.10 10.04
C LEU A 36 6.37 -9.34 8.54
N ALA A 37 6.27 -10.60 8.15
CA ALA A 37 5.85 -11.02 6.82
C ALA A 37 4.48 -11.68 6.92
N PHE A 38 3.64 -11.45 5.92
CA PHE A 38 2.31 -12.04 5.84
C PHE A 38 2.20 -12.83 4.55
N GLU A 39 1.67 -14.03 4.65
CA GLU A 39 1.41 -14.90 3.52
C GLU A 39 -0.02 -15.41 3.63
N GLY A 40 -0.79 -15.24 2.56
CA GLY A 40 -2.19 -15.62 2.51
C GLY A 40 -2.82 -15.28 1.17
N PRO A 41 -4.14 -15.50 1.06
CA PRO A 41 -4.90 -15.23 -0.15
C PRO A 41 -4.87 -13.75 -0.55
N GLN A 42 -4.91 -13.47 -1.86
CA GLN A 42 -4.83 -12.10 -2.38
C GLN A 42 -6.07 -11.26 -2.03
N GLU A 43 -7.21 -11.91 -1.78
CA GLU A 43 -8.43 -11.25 -1.34
C GLU A 43 -8.32 -10.65 0.07
N TYR A 44 -7.31 -11.03 0.86
CA TYR A 44 -7.13 -10.48 2.20
C TYR A 44 -6.40 -9.15 2.14
N ARG A 45 -7.06 -8.11 2.64
CA ARG A 45 -6.48 -6.77 2.76
C ARG A 45 -5.73 -6.66 4.09
N ILE A 46 -4.40 -6.67 4.00
CA ILE A 46 -3.51 -6.51 5.16
C ILE A 46 -3.08 -5.05 5.22
N LEU A 47 -3.63 -4.32 6.19
CA LEU A 47 -3.44 -2.88 6.34
C LEU A 47 -2.75 -2.57 7.66
N ARG A 48 -1.85 -1.59 7.62
CA ARG A 48 -1.35 -0.97 8.86
C ARG A 48 -2.47 -0.15 9.48
N GLU A 49 -2.50 -0.08 10.80
CA GLU A 49 -3.59 0.57 11.54
C GLU A 49 -3.76 2.03 11.15
N GLU A 50 -2.67 2.76 10.93
CA GLU A 50 -2.68 4.16 10.51
C GLU A 50 -3.35 4.39 9.13
N LEU A 51 -3.47 3.34 8.31
CA LEU A 51 -4.14 3.41 7.01
C LEU A 51 -5.63 3.12 7.10
N LYS A 52 -6.10 2.44 8.17
CA LYS A 52 -7.53 2.11 8.34
C LYS A 52 -8.41 3.36 8.46
N LEU A 53 -7.91 4.44 9.07
CA LEU A 53 -8.66 5.68 9.25
C LEU A 53 -8.95 6.47 7.96
N ARG A 54 -8.27 6.16 6.84
CA ARG A 54 -8.43 6.89 5.58
C ARG A 54 -9.47 6.30 4.63
N GLU A 55 -9.96 5.10 4.89
CA GLU A 55 -10.97 4.43 4.04
C GLU A 55 -12.42 4.70 4.45
N SER A 56 -12.65 5.39 5.57
CA SER A 56 -14.00 5.75 6.05
C SER A 56 -14.52 7.09 5.52
N VAL A 57 -14.17 7.45 4.28
CA VAL A 57 -14.83 8.55 3.56
C VAL A 57 -15.47 7.93 2.32
N PRO A 58 -16.81 7.87 2.22
CA PRO A 58 -17.44 7.46 0.96
C PRO A 58 -17.00 8.46 -0.11
N ALA A 59 -16.35 7.97 -1.16
CA ALA A 59 -16.15 8.73 -2.36
C ALA A 59 -17.54 9.07 -2.93
N GLY A 60 -18.05 10.25 -2.59
CA GLY A 60 -19.18 10.84 -3.28
C GLY A 60 -18.85 10.97 -4.77
N PRO A 61 -19.85 10.93 -5.65
CA PRO A 61 -19.62 10.97 -7.09
C PRO A 61 -18.86 12.25 -7.42
N SER A 62 -17.64 12.12 -7.96
CA SER A 62 -16.90 13.24 -8.53
C SER A 62 -17.65 13.68 -9.79
N PHE A 63 -18.48 14.71 -9.62
CA PHE A 63 -19.11 15.43 -10.71
C PHE A 63 -18.01 16.05 -11.57
N GLU A 64 -18.08 15.79 -12.87
CA GLU A 64 -17.26 16.42 -13.89
C GLU A 64 -17.34 17.95 -13.79
N SER A 65 -16.20 18.63 -13.75
CA SER A 65 -16.04 19.94 -14.38
C SER A 65 -14.56 20.23 -14.73
N GLN A 66 -14.19 20.01 -15.99
CA GLN A 66 -13.18 20.83 -16.67
C GLN A 66 -13.67 22.30 -16.67
N PRO A 67 -12.80 23.35 -16.66
CA PRO A 67 -11.83 23.64 -17.74
C PRO A 67 -10.59 24.49 -17.29
N PRO A 68 -9.84 25.17 -18.19
CA PRO A 68 -9.14 24.69 -19.38
C PRO A 68 -7.61 24.67 -19.18
N ILE A 69 -6.96 23.93 -20.07
CA ILE A 69 -5.51 23.74 -20.16
C ILE A 69 -4.84 25.08 -20.52
N CYS A 70 -4.02 25.63 -19.63
CA CYS A 70 -3.03 26.66 -20.00
C CYS A 70 -1.81 25.96 -20.61
N ALA A 71 -1.78 25.84 -21.94
CA ALA A 71 -0.65 25.28 -22.69
C ALA A 71 0.28 26.38 -23.24
N THR A 72 1.39 26.55 -22.53
CA THR A 72 2.79 26.63 -22.97
C THR A 72 3.20 27.52 -24.15
N THR A 73 4.00 28.52 -23.79
CA THR A 73 4.93 29.35 -24.57
C THR A 73 5.62 28.61 -25.73
N SER A 74 5.48 29.18 -26.93
CA SER A 74 6.21 28.78 -28.13
C SER A 74 7.66 29.30 -28.07
N ALA A 75 8.65 28.40 -28.09
CA ALA A 75 10.03 28.74 -28.37
C ALA A 75 10.51 27.91 -29.57
N ARG A 76 10.67 28.57 -30.72
CA ARG A 76 11.23 27.99 -31.94
C ARG A 76 12.74 28.13 -31.89
N ILE A 77 13.44 27.01 -31.71
CA ILE A 77 14.89 26.94 -31.90
C ILE A 77 15.13 26.80 -33.41
N THR A 78 15.73 27.82 -34.02
CA THR A 78 16.25 27.75 -35.39
C THR A 78 17.76 27.58 -35.31
N THR A 79 18.25 26.36 -35.53
CA THR A 79 19.66 26.11 -35.78
C THR A 79 19.95 26.35 -37.26
N GLY A 80 20.88 27.26 -37.54
CA GLY A 80 21.39 27.51 -38.89
C GLY A 80 22.25 26.36 -39.39
N PHE A 81 22.08 26.02 -40.67
CA PHE A 81 23.00 25.17 -41.42
C PHE A 81 23.74 26.07 -42.42
N GLY A 82 25.05 26.18 -42.27
CA GLY A 82 25.92 26.82 -43.22
C GLY A 82 26.23 25.90 -44.39
N SER A 83 26.23 26.46 -45.60
CA SER A 83 27.13 26.17 -46.72
C SER A 83 27.00 27.35 -47.69
#